data_AF-A0A8I1JAY7-F1
#
_entry.id   AF-A0A8I1JAY7-F1
#
_cell.length_a   1.000
_cell.length_b   1.000
_cell.length_c   1.000
_cell.angle_alpha   90.00
_cell.angle_beta   90.00
_cell.angle_gamma   90.00
#
_symmetry.space_group_name_H-M   'P 1'
#
loop_
_entity.id
_entity.type
_entity.pdbx_description
1 polymer ?
#
loop_
_entity_poly.entity_id
_entity_poly.type
_entity_poly.pdbx_seq_one_letter_code
_entity_poly.pdbx_strand_id
1 'polypeptide(L)'
;MALKPCKSCKHNVDATAKVCPNCGAKNPGLSTGQKVFRLVTLLVLVVVAVSMCSIASKDNPAEMTAKQDASTAALPTAYVITKDDFREGRPRKVEVLLPKRLNNADLAKVAEAVRADTKFKADRTFIGFRVEGQSDRAFWANATFDPDYKASLIGLSLQDYQTLKALDLKAYPNRIGSWLRDGAPGYVMVLFKQGDKYLIDSVFPSGGKNTATYVGKQLPDGGLRLDDPETDFNEHYVVDAKGNLQGWGENGVYMTLPPFKPAQ
;
A
#
# COMPACT_ATOMS: atom_id res chain seq x y z
N MET A 1 -11.35 27.80 -18.68
CA MET A 1 -11.22 27.43 -17.24
C MET A 1 -11.57 28.67 -16.43
N ALA A 2 -12.67 28.63 -15.66
CA ALA A 2 -13.12 29.79 -14.89
C ALA A 2 -12.42 29.78 -13.52
N LEU A 3 -11.47 30.70 -13.33
CA LEU A 3 -10.82 30.91 -12.04
C LEU A 3 -11.80 31.57 -11.07
N LYS A 4 -11.80 31.12 -9.83
CA LYS A 4 -12.61 31.69 -8.75
C LYS A 4 -11.72 32.10 -7.57
N PRO A 5 -12.05 33.18 -6.86
CA PRO A 5 -11.31 33.57 -5.68
C PRO A 5 -11.49 32.51 -4.59
N CYS A 6 -10.39 32.09 -3.98
CA CYS A 6 -10.39 31.20 -2.83
C CYS A 6 -11.25 31.79 -1.71
N LYS A 7 -12.16 30.98 -1.16
CA LYS A 7 -13.04 31.41 -0.06
C LYS A 7 -12.29 31.94 1.18
N SER A 8 -11.07 31.46 1.43
CA SER A 8 -10.28 31.80 2.62
C SER A 8 -9.31 32.96 2.39
N CYS A 9 -8.45 32.88 1.36
CA CYS A 9 -7.38 33.87 1.13
C CYS A 9 -7.60 34.75 -0.11
N LYS A 10 -8.72 34.61 -0.81
CA LYS A 10 -9.10 35.35 -2.04
C LYS A 10 -8.17 35.18 -3.25
N HIS A 11 -7.09 34.42 -3.14
CA HIS A 11 -6.24 34.05 -4.28
C HIS A 11 -7.03 33.30 -5.35
N ASN A 12 -6.81 33.64 -6.63
CA ASN A 12 -7.52 33.02 -7.74
C ASN A 12 -7.08 31.56 -7.93
N VAL A 13 -8.03 30.64 -7.89
CA VAL A 13 -7.81 29.21 -8.01
C VAL A 13 -8.79 28.58 -9.00
N ASP A 14 -8.44 27.43 -9.56
CA ASP A 14 -9.39 26.67 -10.37
C ASP A 14 -10.60 26.25 -9.51
N ALA A 15 -11.81 26.36 -10.08
CA ALA A 15 -13.04 26.03 -9.38
C ALA A 15 -13.11 24.54 -8.93
N THR A 16 -12.32 23.67 -9.55
CA THR A 16 -12.20 22.24 -9.24
C THR A 16 -11.02 21.90 -8.33
N ALA A 17 -10.20 22.89 -7.95
CA ALA A 17 -9.05 22.67 -7.08
C ALA A 17 -9.50 22.05 -5.74
N LYS A 18 -8.83 20.97 -5.31
CA LYS A 18 -9.11 20.29 -4.04
C LYS A 18 -8.48 21.03 -2.84
N VAL A 19 -7.38 21.74 -3.06
CA VAL A 19 -6.62 22.49 -2.05
C VAL A 19 -6.14 23.80 -2.66
N CYS A 20 -6.19 24.89 -1.89
CA CYS A 20 -5.63 26.18 -2.33
C CYS A 20 -4.10 26.14 -2.23
N PRO A 21 -3.35 26.43 -3.31
CA PRO A 21 -1.89 26.42 -3.28
C PRO A 21 -1.30 27.53 -2.40
N ASN A 22 -2.05 28.62 -2.16
CA ASN A 22 -1.56 29.76 -1.39
C ASN A 22 -1.79 29.62 0.13
N CYS A 23 -2.90 29.02 0.57
CA CYS A 23 -3.24 28.97 2.00
C CYS A 23 -3.61 27.57 2.53
N GLY A 24 -3.56 26.53 1.70
CA GLY A 24 -3.86 25.16 2.12
C GLY A 24 -5.35 24.85 2.40
N ALA A 25 -6.26 25.82 2.21
CA ALA A 25 -7.68 25.60 2.43
C ALA A 25 -8.26 24.51 1.51
N LYS A 26 -8.93 23.50 2.07
CA LYS A 26 -9.59 22.43 1.31
C LYS A 26 -10.88 22.92 0.64
N ASN A 27 -11.08 22.53 -0.61
CA ASN A 27 -12.19 22.92 -1.48
C ASN A 27 -12.35 24.46 -1.58
N PRO A 28 -11.33 25.18 -2.08
CA PRO A 28 -11.32 26.65 -2.09
C PRO A 28 -12.34 27.28 -3.04
N GLY A 29 -12.71 26.58 -4.12
CA GLY A 29 -13.63 27.07 -5.16
C GLY A 29 -15.13 26.89 -4.86
N LEU A 30 -15.48 26.21 -3.77
CA LEU A 30 -16.87 25.94 -3.38
C LEU A 30 -17.30 26.81 -2.21
N SER A 31 -18.26 27.71 -2.43
CA SER A 31 -18.93 28.46 -1.36
C SER A 31 -19.95 27.58 -0.63
N THR A 32 -20.24 27.88 0.64
CA THR A 32 -21.15 27.09 1.48
C THR A 32 -22.54 26.93 0.86
N GLY A 33 -23.04 27.93 0.12
CA GLY A 33 -24.34 27.85 -0.58
C GLY A 33 -24.39 26.80 -1.70
N GLN A 34 -23.27 26.52 -2.38
CA GLN A 34 -23.23 25.56 -3.48
C GLN A 34 -23.23 24.09 -3.00
N LYS A 35 -22.85 23.84 -1.73
CA LYS A 35 -22.97 22.52 -1.09
C LYS A 35 -24.41 22.21 -0.68
N VAL A 36 -25.15 23.21 -0.19
CA VAL A 36 -26.56 23.06 0.19
C VAL A 36 -27.41 22.81 -1.05
N PHE A 37 -27.16 23.55 -2.14
CA PHE A 37 -27.90 23.34 -3.40
C PHE A 37 -27.68 21.93 -3.96
N ARG A 38 -26.44 21.41 -3.96
CA ARG A 38 -26.14 20.03 -4.42
C ARG A 38 -26.83 18.94 -3.59
N LEU A 39 -26.94 19.14 -2.28
CA LEU A 39 -27.58 18.17 -1.39
C LEU A 39 -29.10 18.15 -1.59
N VAL A 40 -29.70 19.31 -1.82
CA VAL A 40 -31.13 19.45 -2.14
C VAL A 40 -31.43 18.88 -3.53
N THR A 41 -30.61 19.14 -4.56
CA THR A 41 -30.81 18.54 -5.89
C THR A 41 -30.70 17.01 -5.85
N LEU A 42 -29.76 16.47 -5.05
CA LEU A 42 -29.59 15.02 -4.91
C LEU A 42 -30.76 14.38 -4.16
N LEU A 43 -31.30 15.03 -3.13
CA LEU A 43 -32.51 14.58 -2.44
C LEU A 43 -33.75 14.62 -3.35
N VAL A 44 -33.91 15.66 -4.18
CA VAL A 44 -35.01 15.73 -5.16
C VAL A 44 -34.89 14.63 -6.22
N LEU A 45 -33.69 14.32 -6.70
CA LEU A 45 -33.48 13.20 -7.64
C LEU A 45 -33.79 11.85 -7.01
N VAL A 46 -33.48 11.64 -5.73
CA VAL A 46 -33.85 10.42 -5.00
C VAL A 46 -35.38 10.33 -4.84
N VAL A 47 -36.06 11.44 -4.52
CA VAL A 47 -37.53 11.47 -4.42
C VAL A 47 -38.20 11.20 -5.78
N VAL A 48 -37.69 11.77 -6.87
CA VAL A 48 -38.20 11.52 -8.23
C VAL A 48 -37.96 10.07 -8.67
N ALA A 49 -36.80 9.49 -8.35
CA ALA A 49 -36.49 8.08 -8.63
C ALA A 49 -37.42 7.12 -7.86
N VAL A 50 -37.70 7.40 -6.58
CA VAL A 50 -38.65 6.62 -5.78
C VAL A 50 -40.08 6.80 -6.29
N SER A 51 -40.43 7.99 -6.79
CA SER A 51 -41.77 8.27 -7.32
C SER A 51 -42.01 7.69 -8.73
N MET A 52 -40.97 7.34 -9.49
CA MET A 52 -41.07 6.69 -10.81
C MET A 52 -41.01 5.15 -10.76
N CYS A 53 -40.78 4.53 -9.60
CA CYS A 53 -40.79 3.08 -9.43
C CYS A 53 -42.11 2.50 -8.90
N SER A 54 -43.19 3.29 -8.82
CA SER A 54 -44.50 2.83 -8.34
C SER A 54 -45.43 2.40 -9.48
N ILE A 55 -44.97 1.54 -10.40
CA ILE A 55 -45.85 0.78 -11.31
C ILE A 55 -45.24 -0.61 -11.53
N ALA A 56 -46.08 -1.63 -11.32
CA ALA A 56 -45.90 -3.06 -11.61
C ALA A 56 -45.41 -3.98 -10.48
N SER A 57 -46.41 -4.52 -9.77
CA SER A 57 -46.65 -5.96 -9.53
C SER A 57 -45.73 -6.76 -8.61
N LYS A 58 -46.31 -7.10 -7.44
CA LYS A 58 -46.36 -8.40 -6.75
C LYS A 58 -45.25 -9.42 -7.09
N ASP A 59 -44.41 -9.70 -6.10
CA ASP A 59 -44.27 -11.03 -5.49
C ASP A 59 -43.49 -10.96 -4.15
N ASN A 60 -43.83 -11.90 -3.26
CA ASN A 60 -43.42 -12.01 -1.85
C ASN A 60 -41.89 -12.19 -1.64
N PRO A 61 -41.36 -11.84 -0.44
CA PRO A 61 -39.94 -11.69 -0.20
C PRO A 61 -39.25 -13.04 -0.03
N ALA A 62 -38.42 -13.40 -1.01
CA ALA A 62 -37.33 -14.34 -0.77
C ALA A 62 -36.30 -13.66 0.13
N GLU A 63 -36.32 -14.08 1.39
CA GLU A 63 -35.30 -13.91 2.41
C GLU A 63 -33.90 -14.08 1.79
N MET A 64 -33.21 -12.97 1.53
CA MET A 64 -31.77 -12.94 1.30
C MET A 64 -31.10 -13.31 2.61
N THR A 65 -31.08 -14.62 2.88
CA THR A 65 -30.13 -15.23 3.79
C THR A 65 -28.75 -14.87 3.25
N ALA A 66 -28.15 -13.87 3.87
CA ALA A 66 -26.72 -13.65 3.83
C ALA A 66 -26.09 -14.96 4.29
N LYS A 67 -25.66 -15.77 3.32
CA LYS A 67 -24.82 -16.93 3.56
C LYS A 67 -23.50 -16.39 4.05
N GLN A 68 -23.47 -16.21 5.36
CA GLN A 68 -22.29 -16.03 6.17
C GLN A 68 -21.50 -17.32 5.97
N ASP A 69 -20.60 -17.32 5.00
CA ASP A 69 -19.49 -18.26 4.94
C ASP A 69 -18.59 -17.94 6.14
N ALA A 70 -19.05 -18.35 7.32
CA ALA A 70 -18.20 -18.76 8.41
C ALA A 70 -17.50 -20.04 7.93
N SER A 71 -16.54 -19.87 7.03
CA SER A 71 -15.48 -20.84 6.88
C SER A 71 -14.74 -20.82 8.21
N THR A 72 -15.01 -21.83 9.03
CA THR A 72 -14.10 -22.32 10.07
C THR A 72 -12.85 -22.82 9.37
N ALA A 73 -12.11 -21.91 8.74
CA ALA A 73 -10.74 -22.14 8.36
C ALA A 73 -9.97 -22.22 9.68
N ALA A 74 -9.46 -23.41 9.98
CA ALA A 74 -8.50 -23.62 11.05
C ALA A 74 -7.50 -22.46 11.05
N LEU A 75 -7.23 -21.92 12.24
CA LEU A 75 -6.27 -20.84 12.44
C LEU A 75 -5.00 -21.15 11.64
N PRO A 76 -4.44 -20.20 10.87
CA PRO A 76 -3.10 -20.40 10.34
C PRO A 76 -2.14 -20.36 11.52
N THR A 77 -1.93 -21.50 12.19
CA THR A 77 -0.98 -21.68 13.29
C THR A 77 0.48 -21.66 12.80
N ALA A 78 0.70 -21.43 11.51
CA ALA A 78 2.04 -21.27 10.97
C ALA A 78 2.51 -19.82 11.22
N TYR A 79 3.09 -19.58 12.39
CA TYR A 79 3.94 -18.43 12.67
C TYR A 79 5.10 -18.87 13.55
N VAL A 80 6.19 -18.08 13.57
CA VAL A 80 7.36 -18.34 14.40
C VAL A 80 7.61 -17.13 15.28
N ILE A 81 7.63 -17.31 16.60
CA ILE A 81 8.13 -16.27 17.52
C ILE A 81 9.65 -16.25 17.38
N THR A 82 10.19 -15.16 16.85
CA THR A 82 11.65 -14.99 16.65
C THR A 82 12.31 -14.30 17.83
N LYS A 83 11.53 -13.57 18.64
CA LYS A 83 11.99 -12.89 19.84
C LYS A 83 10.85 -12.69 20.83
N ASP A 84 11.15 -12.85 22.12
CA ASP A 84 10.18 -12.66 23.21
C ASP A 84 10.88 -12.10 24.45
N ASP A 85 10.77 -10.79 24.63
CA ASP A 85 11.40 -10.05 25.71
C ASP A 85 10.36 -9.53 26.70
N PHE A 86 10.62 -9.74 27.99
CA PHE A 86 9.81 -9.16 29.07
C PHE A 86 10.69 -8.58 30.17
N ARG A 87 10.26 -7.41 30.69
CA ARG A 87 10.80 -6.79 31.89
C ARG A 87 9.63 -6.22 32.68
N GLU A 88 9.68 -6.38 34.00
CA GLU A 88 8.65 -5.84 34.89
C GLU A 88 8.48 -4.33 34.68
N GLY A 89 7.23 -3.84 34.73
CA GLY A 89 6.88 -2.44 34.45
C GLY A 89 6.93 -2.02 32.97
N ARG A 90 7.36 -2.90 32.04
CA ARG A 90 7.38 -2.64 30.59
C ARG A 90 6.42 -3.58 29.85
N PRO A 91 5.88 -3.20 28.68
CA PRO A 91 5.16 -4.15 27.83
C PRO A 91 6.06 -5.33 27.44
N ARG A 92 5.52 -6.56 27.44
CA ARG A 92 6.15 -7.71 26.76
C ARG A 92 6.30 -7.34 25.28
N LYS A 93 7.48 -7.58 24.71
CA LYS A 93 7.77 -7.32 23.29
C LYS A 93 8.02 -8.63 22.58
N VAL A 94 7.18 -8.93 21.61
CA VAL A 94 7.28 -10.15 20.80
C VAL A 94 7.55 -9.77 19.35
N GLU A 95 8.45 -10.49 18.70
CA GLU A 95 8.62 -10.42 17.25
C GLU A 95 8.18 -11.76 16.64
N VAL A 96 7.38 -11.68 15.58
CA VAL A 96 6.74 -12.83 14.95
C VAL A 96 7.04 -12.80 13.46
N LEU A 97 7.52 -13.92 12.92
CA LEU A 97 7.63 -14.16 11.49
C LEU A 97 6.38 -14.90 11.00
N LEU A 98 5.70 -14.32 10.03
CA LEU A 98 4.56 -14.90 9.33
C LEU A 98 5.02 -15.47 7.98
N PRO A 99 4.55 -16.65 7.55
CA PRO A 99 4.88 -17.20 6.24
C PRO A 99 4.22 -16.43 5.08
N LYS A 100 3.18 -15.64 5.38
CA LYS A 100 2.46 -14.83 4.41
C LYS A 100 1.77 -13.63 5.05
N ARG A 101 1.43 -12.64 4.22
CA ARG A 101 0.59 -11.50 4.63
C ARG A 101 -0.80 -11.99 5.03
N LEU A 102 -1.35 -11.39 6.07
CA LEU A 102 -2.68 -11.69 6.60
C LEU A 102 -3.64 -10.52 6.35
N ASN A 103 -4.93 -10.80 6.34
CA ASN A 103 -5.95 -9.77 6.49
C ASN A 103 -6.07 -9.37 7.98
N ASN A 104 -6.85 -8.33 8.28
CA ASN A 104 -6.99 -7.82 9.65
C ASN A 104 -7.57 -8.85 10.64
N ALA A 105 -8.51 -9.70 10.19
CA ALA A 105 -9.16 -10.69 11.05
C ALA A 105 -8.18 -11.81 11.43
N ASP A 106 -7.41 -12.31 10.47
CA ASP A 106 -6.41 -13.35 10.70
C ASP A 106 -5.22 -12.81 11.51
N LEU A 107 -4.82 -11.55 11.28
CA LEU A 107 -3.79 -10.90 12.09
C LEU A 107 -4.23 -10.78 13.56
N ALA A 108 -5.50 -10.43 13.82
CA ALA A 108 -6.03 -10.35 15.18
C ALA A 108 -5.99 -11.71 15.88
N LYS A 109 -6.44 -12.77 15.20
CA LYS A 109 -6.39 -14.14 15.72
C LYS A 109 -4.97 -14.59 16.05
N VAL A 110 -4.00 -14.28 15.19
CA VAL A 110 -2.58 -14.59 15.46
C VAL A 110 -2.06 -13.76 16.64
N ALA A 111 -2.39 -12.47 16.71
CA ALA A 111 -1.97 -11.60 17.82
C ALA A 111 -2.53 -12.07 19.17
N GLU A 112 -3.79 -12.52 19.21
CA GLU A 112 -4.42 -13.11 20.39
C GLU A 112 -3.73 -14.41 20.80
N ALA A 113 -3.44 -15.30 19.85
CA ALA A 113 -2.71 -16.53 20.11
C ALA A 113 -1.31 -16.26 20.68
N VAL A 114 -0.56 -15.30 20.09
CA VAL A 114 0.77 -14.90 20.57
C VAL A 114 0.70 -14.25 21.96
N ARG A 115 -0.34 -13.46 22.24
CA ARG A 115 -0.56 -12.87 23.58
C ARG A 115 -0.79 -13.96 24.62
N ALA A 116 -1.62 -14.96 24.29
CA ALA A 116 -1.97 -16.06 25.19
C ALA A 116 -0.80 -17.03 25.39
N ASP A 117 0.06 -17.21 24.39
CA ASP A 117 1.32 -17.96 24.49
C ASP A 117 2.37 -17.13 25.23
N THR A 118 2.25 -17.08 26.56
CA THR A 118 3.18 -16.37 27.44
C THR A 118 3.40 -17.12 28.75
N LYS A 119 4.66 -17.14 29.20
CA LYS A 119 5.03 -17.53 30.56
C LYS A 119 5.11 -16.33 31.52
N PHE A 120 4.95 -15.12 31.01
CA PHE A 120 5.09 -13.88 31.76
C PHE A 120 3.75 -13.36 32.23
N LYS A 121 3.72 -12.78 33.44
CA LYS A 121 2.62 -11.93 33.90
C LYS A 121 2.80 -10.53 33.33
N ALA A 122 2.43 -10.37 32.07
CA ALA A 122 2.54 -9.09 31.37
C ALA A 122 1.15 -8.46 31.17
N ASP A 123 0.92 -7.31 31.81
CA ASP A 123 -0.35 -6.57 31.66
C ASP A 123 -0.54 -6.04 30.24
N ARG A 124 0.59 -5.75 29.56
CA ARG A 124 0.65 -5.16 28.23
C ARG A 124 1.58 -5.94 27.31
N THR A 125 1.19 -6.04 26.04
CA THR A 125 2.00 -6.72 25.02
C THR A 125 2.07 -5.88 23.75
N PHE A 126 3.26 -5.75 23.17
CA PHE A 126 3.51 -5.26 21.83
C PHE A 126 4.03 -6.42 20.98
N ILE A 127 3.47 -6.58 19.79
CA ILE A 127 3.84 -7.62 18.84
C ILE A 127 4.21 -6.96 17.52
N GLY A 128 5.45 -7.16 17.07
CA GLY A 128 5.91 -6.78 15.74
C GLY A 128 5.85 -7.97 14.79
N PHE A 129 5.18 -7.81 13.66
CA PHE A 129 5.04 -8.86 12.64
C PHE A 129 5.94 -8.57 11.45
N ARG A 130 6.69 -9.58 11.01
CA ARG A 130 7.39 -9.64 9.73
C ARG A 130 6.74 -10.70 8.85
N VAL A 131 6.94 -10.60 7.55
CA VAL A 131 6.50 -11.62 6.60
C VAL A 131 7.72 -12.21 5.90
N GLU A 132 7.69 -13.52 5.64
CA GLU A 132 8.70 -14.17 4.80
C GLU A 132 8.81 -13.51 3.43
N GLY A 133 10.05 -13.37 2.95
CA GLY A 133 10.35 -12.69 1.69
C GLY A 133 10.13 -11.17 1.71
N GLN A 134 9.93 -10.57 2.88
CA GLN A 134 9.80 -9.12 2.98
C GLN A 134 11.09 -8.39 2.58
N SER A 135 10.97 -7.34 1.77
CA SER A 135 12.11 -6.53 1.31
C SER A 135 12.49 -5.40 2.29
N ASP A 136 11.52 -4.90 3.05
CA ASP A 136 11.73 -3.87 4.06
C ASP A 136 12.30 -4.45 5.37
N ARG A 137 13.13 -3.67 6.07
CA ARG A 137 13.67 -4.05 7.40
C ARG A 137 12.74 -3.67 8.55
N ALA A 138 11.73 -2.83 8.35
CA ALA A 138 10.74 -2.50 9.37
C ALA A 138 9.79 -3.69 9.65
N PHE A 139 8.90 -3.57 10.64
CA PHE A 139 7.79 -4.50 10.78
C PHE A 139 6.76 -4.26 9.65
N TRP A 140 6.19 -5.32 9.11
CA TRP A 140 5.08 -5.25 8.16
C TRP A 140 3.79 -4.79 8.84
N ALA A 141 3.54 -5.27 10.06
CA ALA A 141 2.42 -4.85 10.89
C ALA A 141 2.82 -4.91 12.37
N ASN A 142 2.03 -4.28 13.22
CA ASN A 142 2.14 -4.47 14.66
C ASN A 142 0.76 -4.61 15.31
N ALA A 143 0.73 -5.22 16.49
CA ALA A 143 -0.41 -5.24 17.37
C ALA A 143 0.00 -4.87 18.80
N THR A 144 -0.88 -4.20 19.51
CA THR A 144 -0.75 -3.89 20.93
C THR A 144 -1.97 -4.34 21.70
N PHE A 145 -1.72 -4.71 22.96
CA PHE A 145 -2.74 -4.99 23.96
C PHE A 145 -2.45 -4.12 25.18
N ASP A 146 -3.22 -3.04 25.33
CA ASP A 146 -3.07 -2.05 26.42
C ASP A 146 -4.39 -1.31 26.72
N PRO A 147 -5.32 -1.91 27.50
CA PRO A 147 -5.56 -3.35 27.63
C PRO A 147 -6.24 -3.93 26.37
N ASP A 148 -6.87 -3.06 25.59
CA ASP A 148 -7.61 -3.38 24.37
C ASP A 148 -6.66 -3.69 23.21
N TYR A 149 -7.14 -4.53 22.29
CA TYR A 149 -6.44 -4.84 21.06
C TYR A 149 -6.46 -3.65 20.10
N LYS A 150 -5.27 -3.29 19.58
CA LYS A 150 -5.11 -2.38 18.44
C LYS A 150 -4.07 -2.95 17.50
N ALA A 151 -4.29 -2.85 16.20
CA ALA A 151 -3.30 -3.21 15.20
C ALA A 151 -3.10 -2.09 14.18
N SER A 152 -1.90 -2.06 13.60
CA SER A 152 -1.52 -1.14 12.54
C SER A 152 -0.77 -1.90 11.47
N LEU A 153 -1.30 -1.83 10.25
CA LEU A 153 -0.59 -2.27 9.05
C LEU A 153 0.37 -1.15 8.63
N ILE A 154 1.66 -1.47 8.50
CA ILE A 154 2.70 -0.52 8.09
C ILE A 154 3.02 -0.73 6.61
N GLY A 155 3.32 -1.97 6.22
CA GLY A 155 3.70 -2.32 4.85
C GLY A 155 2.51 -2.62 3.96
N LEU A 156 2.81 -3.22 2.80
CA LEU A 156 1.82 -3.53 1.78
C LEU A 156 0.73 -4.50 2.28
N SER A 157 -0.55 -4.15 2.09
CA SER A 157 -1.68 -4.99 2.48
C SER A 157 -1.70 -6.33 1.72
N LEU A 158 -2.40 -7.35 2.25
CA LEU A 158 -2.56 -8.61 1.52
C LEU A 158 -3.23 -8.37 0.15
N GLN A 159 -4.27 -7.54 0.09
CA GLN A 159 -4.98 -7.24 -1.15
C GLN A 159 -4.06 -6.53 -2.15
N ASP A 160 -3.38 -5.47 -1.73
CA ASP A 160 -2.48 -4.72 -2.60
C ASP A 160 -1.30 -5.58 -3.08
N TYR A 161 -0.79 -6.46 -2.22
CA TYR A 161 0.23 -7.43 -2.59
C TYR A 161 -0.28 -8.38 -3.68
N GLN A 162 -1.52 -8.87 -3.59
CA GLN A 162 -2.09 -9.69 -4.66
C GLN A 162 -2.30 -8.88 -5.95
N THR A 163 -2.76 -7.63 -5.84
CA THR A 163 -2.89 -6.74 -7.00
C THR A 163 -1.55 -6.54 -7.71
N LEU A 164 -0.47 -6.26 -6.97
CA LEU A 164 0.87 -6.12 -7.54
C LEU A 164 1.40 -7.43 -8.11
N LYS A 165 1.14 -8.57 -7.46
CA LYS A 165 1.48 -9.93 -7.97
C LYS A 165 0.78 -10.28 -9.27
N ALA A 166 -0.40 -9.74 -9.50
CA ALA A 166 -1.21 -9.96 -10.69
C ALA A 166 -0.99 -8.90 -11.79
N LEU A 167 -0.02 -7.99 -11.63
CA LEU A 167 0.25 -6.96 -12.63
C LEU A 167 0.61 -7.58 -13.99
N ASP A 168 -0.15 -7.20 -15.02
CA ASP A 168 0.21 -7.53 -16.39
C ASP A 168 1.31 -6.60 -16.89
N LEU A 169 2.52 -7.15 -17.00
CA LEU A 169 3.69 -6.41 -17.48
C LEU A 169 3.90 -6.53 -19.00
N LYS A 170 2.95 -7.10 -19.76
CA LYS A 170 3.01 -7.18 -21.23
C LYS A 170 3.01 -5.80 -21.89
N ALA A 171 2.49 -4.78 -21.20
CA ALA A 171 2.50 -3.39 -21.67
C ALA A 171 3.88 -2.72 -21.67
N TYR A 172 4.94 -3.40 -21.19
CA TYR A 172 6.32 -2.90 -21.18
C TYR A 172 7.14 -3.57 -22.29
N PRO A 173 7.12 -3.05 -23.54
CA PRO A 173 8.02 -3.52 -24.58
C PRO A 173 9.47 -3.26 -24.15
N ASN A 174 10.37 -4.20 -24.46
CA ASN A 174 11.79 -4.12 -24.06
C ASN A 174 12.01 -4.02 -22.54
N ARG A 175 11.13 -4.66 -21.74
CA ARG A 175 11.34 -4.84 -20.30
C ARG A 175 12.63 -5.62 -20.04
N ILE A 176 13.46 -5.07 -19.16
CA ILE A 176 14.72 -5.67 -18.71
C ILE A 176 14.48 -6.45 -17.42
N GLY A 177 13.72 -5.88 -16.48
CA GLY A 177 13.43 -6.52 -15.21
C GLY A 177 12.29 -5.86 -14.45
N SER A 178 11.84 -6.54 -13.40
CA SER A 178 10.86 -6.01 -12.45
C SER A 178 11.17 -6.49 -11.05
N TRP A 179 10.86 -5.69 -10.04
CA TRP A 179 11.15 -5.96 -8.63
C TRP A 179 10.06 -5.40 -7.73
N LEU A 180 9.67 -6.16 -6.71
CA LEU A 180 8.64 -5.73 -5.75
C LEU A 180 9.31 -5.06 -4.55
N ARG A 181 8.88 -3.84 -4.25
CA ARG A 181 9.14 -3.14 -2.99
C ARG A 181 7.90 -3.23 -2.13
N ASP A 182 8.03 -3.82 -0.95
CA ASP A 182 6.90 -4.11 -0.07
C ASP A 182 6.88 -3.29 1.23
N GLY A 183 7.69 -2.23 1.28
CA GLY A 183 7.63 -1.18 2.28
C GLY A 183 6.39 -0.29 2.16
N ALA A 184 6.45 0.90 2.74
CA ALA A 184 5.36 1.86 2.79
C ALA A 184 5.73 3.17 2.04
N PRO A 185 5.14 3.48 0.86
CA PRO A 185 4.19 2.66 0.10
C PRO A 185 4.89 1.49 -0.63
N GLY A 186 4.15 0.41 -0.89
CA GLY A 186 4.64 -0.70 -1.70
C GLY A 186 4.27 -0.54 -3.17
N TYR A 187 5.16 -0.99 -4.06
CA TYR A 187 5.05 -0.81 -5.51
C TYR A 187 5.95 -1.82 -6.25
N VAL A 188 5.67 -2.04 -7.53
CA VAL A 188 6.56 -2.78 -8.44
C VAL A 188 7.39 -1.80 -9.24
N MET A 189 8.70 -1.96 -9.18
CA MET A 189 9.65 -1.29 -10.07
C MET A 189 9.73 -2.08 -11.38
N VAL A 190 9.58 -1.42 -12.52
CA VAL A 190 9.71 -2.04 -13.84
C VAL A 190 10.76 -1.27 -14.63
N LEU A 191 11.91 -1.90 -14.89
CA LEU A 191 12.96 -1.34 -15.74
C LEU A 191 12.73 -1.76 -17.19
N PHE A 192 12.73 -0.79 -18.09
CA PHE A 192 12.57 -1.01 -19.52
C PHE A 192 13.38 0.02 -20.31
N LYS A 193 13.61 -0.28 -21.59
CA LYS A 193 14.32 0.61 -22.51
C LYS A 193 13.34 1.24 -23.50
N GLN A 194 13.42 2.56 -23.66
CA GLN A 194 12.64 3.31 -24.65
C GLN A 194 13.59 4.19 -25.47
N GLY A 195 13.82 3.83 -26.74
CA GLY A 195 14.89 4.41 -27.54
C GLY A 195 16.25 4.12 -26.89
N ASP A 196 17.05 5.16 -26.66
CA ASP A 196 18.36 5.05 -26.00
C ASP A 196 18.31 5.27 -24.48
N LYS A 197 17.12 5.56 -23.92
CA LYS A 197 16.96 5.84 -22.50
C LYS A 197 16.52 4.60 -21.72
N TYR A 198 16.99 4.50 -20.48
CA TYR A 198 16.48 3.54 -19.50
C TYR A 198 15.46 4.24 -18.61
N LEU A 199 14.34 3.57 -18.34
CA LEU A 199 13.29 4.10 -17.48
C LEU A 199 12.91 3.07 -16.43
N ILE A 200 12.62 3.54 -15.22
CA ILE A 200 12.00 2.73 -14.18
C ILE A 200 10.63 3.33 -13.87
N ASP A 201 9.59 2.54 -14.09
CA ASP A 201 8.25 2.83 -13.59
C ASP A 201 8.07 2.24 -12.20
N SER A 202 7.64 3.06 -11.24
CA SER A 202 7.15 2.63 -9.92
C SER A 202 5.64 2.51 -9.99
N VAL A 203 5.13 1.29 -10.15
CA VAL A 203 3.71 0.97 -10.33
C VAL A 203 3.06 0.65 -8.98
N PHE A 204 2.08 1.45 -8.59
CA PHE A 204 1.36 1.31 -7.32
C PHE A 204 0.12 0.42 -7.46
N PRO A 205 -0.40 -0.15 -6.36
CA PRO A 205 -1.59 -1.00 -6.38
C PRO A 205 -2.84 -0.31 -6.97
N SER A 206 -2.90 1.02 -6.90
CA SER A 206 -3.98 1.82 -7.50
C SER A 206 -3.94 1.89 -9.03
N GLY A 207 -2.90 1.33 -9.66
CA GLY A 207 -2.62 1.44 -11.10
C GLY A 207 -1.88 2.71 -11.51
N GLY A 208 -1.76 3.69 -10.60
CA GLY A 208 -0.91 4.87 -10.83
C GLY A 208 0.57 4.49 -10.90
N LYS A 209 1.36 5.31 -11.59
CA LYS A 209 2.81 5.11 -11.68
C LYS A 209 3.59 6.41 -11.70
N ASN A 210 4.82 6.36 -11.21
CA ASN A 210 5.85 7.39 -11.40
C ASN A 210 6.93 6.84 -12.32
N THR A 211 7.46 7.66 -13.22
CA THR A 211 8.51 7.27 -14.17
C THR A 211 9.78 8.05 -13.88
N ALA A 212 10.90 7.36 -13.67
CA ALA A 212 12.22 7.96 -13.55
C ALA A 212 13.10 7.54 -14.73
N THR A 213 13.99 8.42 -15.19
CA THR A 213 14.88 8.19 -16.33
C THR A 213 16.32 8.03 -15.83
N TYR A 214 17.09 7.13 -16.45
CA TYR A 214 18.45 6.81 -16.07
C TYR A 214 19.39 6.76 -17.26
N VAL A 215 20.67 7.03 -16.99
CA VAL A 215 21.78 6.74 -17.88
C VAL A 215 22.32 5.35 -17.55
N GLY A 216 22.37 4.47 -18.53
CA GLY A 216 22.82 3.09 -18.35
C GLY A 216 24.28 2.90 -18.71
N LYS A 217 25.03 2.18 -17.86
CA LYS A 217 26.41 1.75 -18.11
C LYS A 217 26.54 0.24 -17.91
N GLN A 218 26.96 -0.48 -18.95
CA GLN A 218 27.26 -1.90 -18.84
C GLN A 218 28.50 -2.10 -17.96
N LEU A 219 28.43 -3.08 -17.06
CA LEU A 219 29.50 -3.47 -16.17
C LEU A 219 30.27 -4.66 -16.74
N PRO A 220 31.57 -4.83 -16.38
CA PRO A 220 32.40 -5.92 -16.93
C PRO A 220 31.88 -7.33 -16.62
N ASP A 221 31.10 -7.48 -15.55
CA ASP A 221 30.47 -8.74 -15.12
C ASP A 221 29.12 -9.02 -15.80
N GLY A 222 28.71 -8.17 -16.76
CA GLY A 222 27.43 -8.25 -17.45
C GLY A 222 26.27 -7.60 -16.70
N GLY A 223 26.52 -6.95 -15.55
CA GLY A 223 25.53 -6.12 -14.87
C GLY A 223 25.25 -4.80 -15.59
N LEU A 224 24.17 -4.13 -15.20
CA LEU A 224 23.78 -2.81 -15.72
C LEU A 224 23.69 -1.82 -14.56
N ARG A 225 24.56 -0.81 -14.56
CA ARG A 225 24.45 0.36 -13.68
C ARG A 225 23.51 1.40 -14.29
N LEU A 226 22.70 2.02 -13.45
CA LEU A 226 21.72 3.04 -13.79
C LEU A 226 21.95 4.25 -12.88
N ASP A 227 22.46 5.33 -13.46
CA ASP A 227 22.70 6.59 -12.77
C ASP A 227 21.55 7.57 -13.05
N ASP A 228 21.05 8.22 -12.00
CA ASP A 228 20.05 9.29 -12.12
C ASP A 228 20.75 10.59 -12.55
N PRO A 229 20.49 11.13 -13.75
CA PRO A 229 21.16 12.34 -14.24
C PRO A 229 20.72 13.62 -13.50
N GLU A 230 19.66 13.57 -12.70
CA GLU A 230 19.09 14.74 -12.01
C GLU A 230 19.59 14.88 -10.57
N THR A 231 20.37 13.93 -10.05
CA THR A 231 20.79 13.94 -8.64
C THR A 231 22.30 13.72 -8.46
N ASP A 232 22.92 14.55 -7.61
CA ASP A 232 24.34 14.46 -7.25
C ASP A 232 24.59 13.64 -5.96
N PHE A 233 23.56 12.96 -5.44
CA PHE A 233 23.63 12.26 -4.16
C PHE A 233 24.39 10.91 -4.22
N ASN A 234 25.05 10.61 -5.34
CA ASN A 234 25.79 9.36 -5.59
C ASN A 234 24.93 8.08 -5.42
N GLU A 235 23.60 8.22 -5.37
CA GLU A 235 22.68 7.10 -5.36
C GLU A 235 22.47 6.57 -6.77
N HIS A 236 22.54 5.25 -6.92
CA HIS A 236 22.36 4.61 -8.22
C HIS A 236 21.80 3.20 -8.05
N TYR A 237 21.28 2.65 -9.14
CA TYR A 237 20.86 1.26 -9.19
C TYR A 237 21.87 0.41 -9.96
N VAL A 238 21.97 -0.86 -9.56
CA VAL A 238 22.68 -1.89 -10.32
C VAL A 238 21.76 -3.09 -10.50
N VAL A 239 21.55 -3.51 -11.74
CA VAL A 239 21.00 -4.83 -12.05
C VAL A 239 22.17 -5.78 -12.16
N ASP A 240 22.30 -6.71 -11.22
CA ASP A 240 23.40 -7.67 -11.22
C ASP A 240 23.20 -8.78 -12.27
N ALA A 241 24.21 -9.61 -12.50
CA ALA A 241 24.16 -10.70 -13.47
C ALA A 241 23.08 -11.77 -13.16
N LYS A 242 22.54 -11.80 -11.94
CA LYS A 242 21.42 -12.68 -11.55
C LYS A 242 20.06 -12.01 -11.74
N GLY A 243 20.04 -10.75 -12.16
CA GLY A 243 18.86 -9.92 -12.35
C GLY A 243 18.32 -9.30 -11.06
N ASN A 244 19.06 -9.34 -9.95
CA ASN A 244 18.63 -8.61 -8.75
C ASN A 244 18.84 -7.11 -8.96
N LEU A 245 17.94 -6.30 -8.41
CA LEU A 245 18.12 -4.85 -8.35
C LEU A 245 18.75 -4.47 -7.02
N GLN A 246 19.90 -3.81 -7.09
CA GLN A 246 20.60 -3.27 -5.93
C GLN A 246 20.48 -1.75 -5.92
N GLY A 247 20.12 -1.19 -4.76
CA GLY A 247 20.23 0.24 -4.50
C GLY A 247 21.55 0.51 -3.79
N TRP A 248 22.35 1.42 -4.35
CA TRP A 248 23.66 1.81 -3.86
C TRP A 248 23.66 3.28 -3.46
N GLY A 249 24.29 3.59 -2.33
CA GLY A 249 24.59 4.96 -1.92
C GLY A 249 26.02 5.05 -1.40
N GLU A 250 26.37 6.16 -0.74
CA GLU A 250 27.71 6.41 -0.21
C GLU A 250 28.22 5.28 0.72
N ASN A 251 27.32 4.66 1.48
CA ASN A 251 27.63 3.58 2.42
C ASN A 251 27.54 2.17 1.81
N GLY A 252 27.47 2.06 0.47
CA GLY A 252 27.35 0.80 -0.26
C GLY A 252 25.89 0.38 -0.52
N VAL A 253 25.67 -0.94 -0.64
CA VAL A 253 24.35 -1.52 -0.95
C VAL A 253 23.40 -1.33 0.24
N TYR A 254 22.38 -0.50 0.06
CA TYR A 254 21.32 -0.32 1.07
C TYR A 254 20.09 -1.18 0.79
N MET A 255 19.96 -1.73 -0.41
CA MET A 255 18.82 -2.53 -0.84
C MET A 255 19.24 -3.60 -1.84
N THR A 256 18.65 -4.79 -1.75
CA THR A 256 18.70 -5.81 -2.82
C THR A 256 17.32 -6.42 -2.98
N LEU A 257 16.79 -6.41 -4.20
CA LEU A 257 15.50 -6.99 -4.54
C LEU A 257 15.70 -8.14 -5.54
N PRO A 258 15.12 -9.32 -5.28
CA PRO A 258 15.14 -10.41 -6.24
C PRO A 258 14.21 -10.13 -7.43
N PRO A 259 14.49 -10.69 -8.62
CA PRO A 259 13.60 -10.58 -9.76
C PRO A 259 12.16 -10.94 -9.39
N PHE A 260 11.26 -9.99 -9.61
CA PHE A 260 9.83 -10.19 -9.45
C PHE A 260 9.24 -10.67 -10.77
N LYS A 261 8.67 -11.87 -10.74
CA LYS A 261 7.92 -12.46 -11.85
C LYS A 261 6.43 -12.44 -11.47
N PRO A 262 5.62 -11.53 -12.02
CA PRO A 262 4.18 -11.63 -11.86
C PRO A 262 3.69 -12.94 -12.48
N ALA A 263 2.51 -13.41 -12.04
CA ALA A 263 1.87 -14.56 -12.68
C ALA A 263 1.65 -14.23 -14.18
N GLN A 264 2.11 -15.11 -15.07
CA GLN A 264 2.07 -14.92 -16.54
C GLN A 264 0.68 -15.15 -17.13
#